data_AF-A0A957FNZ2-F1
#
_entry.id   AF-A0A957FNZ2-F1
#
_cell.length_a   1.000
_cell.length_b   1.000
_cell.length_c   1.000
_cell.angle_alpha   90.00
_cell.angle_beta   90.00
_cell.angle_gamma   90.00
#
_symmetry.space_group_name_H-M   'P 1'
#
loop_
_entity.id
_entity.type
_entity.pdbx_description
1 polymer ?
#
loop_
_entity_poly.entity_id
_entity_poly.type
_entity_poly.pdbx_seq_one_letter_code
_entity_poly.pdbx_strand_id
1 'polypeptide(L)'
;MNMKPKNIATCPECGADIRFRKVPYLHQTKTCPECNVELEVVNKNPIEVDVVFASDLTYEEDDDFYDYDDDSAVYHGRDDESVRWS
;
A
#
# COMPACT_ATOMS: atom_id res chain seq x y z
N MET A 1 -38.27 20.09 14.94
CA MET A 1 -37.61 19.15 14.01
C MET A 1 -36.14 19.04 14.40
N ASN A 2 -35.62 17.84 14.67
CA ASN A 2 -34.21 17.63 15.01
C ASN A 2 -33.34 17.76 13.75
N MET A 3 -32.84 18.96 13.51
CA MET A 3 -31.81 19.21 12.50
C MET A 3 -30.50 18.64 13.03
N LYS A 4 -30.28 17.33 12.81
CA LYS A 4 -28.94 16.76 12.96
C LYS A 4 -27.99 17.63 12.13
N PRO A 5 -26.94 18.21 12.72
CA PRO A 5 -26.05 19.11 12.00
C PRO A 5 -25.51 18.37 10.76
N LYS A 6 -25.72 18.97 9.59
CA LYS A 6 -25.39 18.37 8.28
C LYS A 6 -23.89 18.07 8.12
N ASN A 7 -23.05 18.58 9.04
CA ASN A 7 -21.60 18.60 8.97
C ASN A 7 -20.95 17.64 9.98
N ILE A 8 -21.60 16.52 10.30
CA ILE A 8 -21.03 15.46 11.16
C ILE A 8 -20.92 14.18 10.36
N ALA A 9 -19.75 13.55 10.41
CA ALA A 9 -19.52 12.17 9.98
C ALA A 9 -19.10 11.32 11.18
N THR A 10 -19.18 10.01 11.06
CA THR A 10 -18.69 9.08 12.08
C THR A 10 -17.40 8.43 11.58
N CYS A 11 -16.38 8.37 12.43
CA CYS A 11 -15.14 7.69 12.11
C CYS A 11 -15.39 6.17 12.01
N PRO A 12 -15.03 5.51 10.90
CA PRO A 12 -15.20 4.05 10.76
C PRO A 12 -14.28 3.23 11.68
N GLU A 13 -13.13 3.79 12.10
CA GLU A 13 -12.14 3.07 12.92
C GLU A 13 -12.47 3.06 14.42
N CYS A 14 -12.91 4.20 14.96
CA CYS A 14 -13.12 4.37 16.40
C CYS A 14 -14.57 4.72 16.78
N GLY A 15 -15.44 4.99 15.80
CA GLY A 15 -16.83 5.38 16.03
C GLY A 15 -17.05 6.82 16.51
N ALA A 16 -16.00 7.65 16.58
CA ALA A 16 -16.09 9.04 17.03
C ALA A 16 -16.84 9.97 16.07
N ASP A 17 -17.47 11.03 16.58
CA ASP A 17 -18.07 12.08 15.76
C ASP A 17 -17.04 13.09 15.24
N ILE A 18 -16.94 13.18 13.91
CA ILE A 18 -16.05 14.11 13.21
C ILE A 18 -16.88 15.31 12.76
N ARG A 19 -16.56 16.48 13.30
CA ARG A 19 -17.26 17.73 13.01
C ARG A 19 -16.52 18.55 11.97
N PHE A 20 -17.20 18.89 10.89
CA PHE A 20 -16.70 19.77 9.84
C PHE A 20 -17.20 21.20 10.06
N ARG A 21 -16.28 22.18 10.03
CA ARG A 21 -16.64 23.62 10.18
C ARG A 21 -17.48 24.13 9.00
N LYS A 22 -17.24 23.59 7.80
CA LYS A 22 -17.96 23.89 6.55
C LYS A 22 -18.37 22.57 5.90
N VAL A 23 -19.20 22.63 4.87
CA VAL A 23 -19.48 21.45 4.04
C VAL A 23 -18.16 20.97 3.42
N PRO A 24 -17.75 19.71 3.65
CA PRO A 24 -16.52 19.19 3.07
C PRO A 24 -16.63 19.02 1.55
N TYR A 25 -15.48 19.00 0.89
CA TYR A 25 -15.39 18.62 -0.52
C TYR A 25 -15.27 17.11 -0.64
N LEU A 26 -15.69 16.55 -1.77
CA LEU A 26 -15.39 15.14 -2.08
C LEU A 26 -13.88 14.97 -2.23
N HIS A 27 -13.35 13.84 -1.77
CA HIS A 27 -11.92 13.54 -1.70
C HIS A 27 -11.13 14.49 -0.79
N GLN A 28 -11.80 15.22 0.10
CA GLN A 28 -11.11 16.00 1.13
C GLN A 28 -10.55 15.04 2.19
N THR A 29 -9.25 15.13 2.45
CA THR A 29 -8.62 14.41 3.56
C THR A 29 -8.75 15.19 4.88
N LYS A 30 -8.93 14.45 5.97
CA LYS A 30 -9.14 14.97 7.31
C LYS A 30 -8.70 13.94 8.34
N THR A 31 -7.86 14.34 9.28
CA THR A 31 -7.45 13.47 10.38
C THR A 31 -8.52 13.40 11.46
N CYS A 32 -8.79 12.19 11.97
CA CYS A 32 -9.65 11.97 13.11
C CYS A 32 -8.97 12.48 14.41
N PRO A 33 -9.63 13.31 15.24
CA PRO A 33 -9.02 13.83 16.46
C PRO A 33 -8.89 12.79 17.59
N GLU A 34 -9.60 11.67 17.52
CA GLU A 34 -9.63 10.65 18.58
C GLU A 34 -8.61 9.54 18.35
N CYS A 35 -8.53 9.00 17.12
CA CYS A 35 -7.63 7.89 16.77
C CYS A 35 -6.48 8.29 15.84
N ASN A 36 -6.38 9.57 15.47
CA ASN A 36 -5.32 10.09 14.59
C ASN A 36 -5.22 9.46 13.20
N VAL A 37 -6.22 8.70 12.75
CA VAL A 37 -6.26 8.13 11.40
C VAL A 37 -6.60 9.19 10.36
N GLU A 38 -6.02 9.08 9.16
CA GLU A 38 -6.38 9.92 8.02
C GLU A 38 -7.63 9.37 7.32
N LEU A 39 -8.60 10.25 7.06
CA LEU A 39 -9.88 9.89 6.48
C LEU A 39 -10.17 10.75 5.25
N GLU A 40 -10.78 10.16 4.23
CA GLU A 40 -11.23 10.83 3.01
C GLU A 40 -12.75 10.96 2.99
N VAL A 41 -13.25 12.11 2.57
CA VAL A 41 -14.69 12.32 2.35
C VAL A 41 -15.15 11.68 1.04
N VAL A 42 -15.89 10.57 1.13
CA VAL A 42 -16.42 9.80 -0.01
C VAL A 42 -17.86 10.17 -0.36
N ASN A 43 -18.63 10.76 0.58
CA ASN A 43 -19.99 11.25 0.35
C ASN A 43 -20.25 12.57 1.09
N LYS A 44 -21.19 13.39 0.59
CA LYS A 44 -21.56 14.71 1.17
C LYS A 44 -22.99 14.78 1.69
N ASN A 45 -23.82 13.77 1.43
CA ASN A 45 -25.26 13.86 1.67
C ASN A 45 -25.89 12.46 1.93
N PRO A 46 -25.72 11.84 3.13
CA PRO A 46 -25.00 12.31 4.33
C PRO A 46 -23.47 12.28 4.16
N ILE A 47 -22.75 12.98 5.05
CA ILE A 47 -21.28 12.97 4.99
C ILE A 47 -20.79 11.60 5.43
N GLU A 48 -20.07 10.94 4.55
CA GLU A 48 -19.42 9.66 4.81
C GLU A 48 -17.93 9.81 4.57
N VAL A 49 -17.14 9.16 5.41
CA VAL A 49 -15.68 9.19 5.37
C VAL A 49 -15.14 7.77 5.36
N ASP A 50 -14.07 7.55 4.61
CA ASP A 50 -13.37 6.28 4.53
C ASP A 50 -11.92 6.44 4.97
N VAL A 51 -11.27 5.35 5.37
CA VAL A 51 -9.89 5.38 5.86
C VAL A 51 -8.93 5.50 4.69
N VAL A 52 -8.11 6.55 4.70
CA VAL A 52 -6.97 6.64 3.79
C VAL A 52 -5.88 5.78 4.38
N PHE A 53 -5.86 4.51 3.99
CA PHE A 53 -4.60 3.78 4.05
C PHE A 53 -3.72 4.45 3.01
N ALA A 54 -2.65 5.11 3.46
CA ALA A 54 -1.59 5.53 2.56
C ALA A 54 -1.19 4.28 1.76
N SER A 55 -1.67 4.20 0.52
CA SER A 55 -1.33 3.17 -0.46
C SER A 55 0.09 3.40 -0.96
N ASP A 56 0.99 3.68 -0.01
CA ASP A 56 2.41 3.93 -0.14
C ASP A 56 3.14 3.03 0.88
N LEU A 57 2.62 1.82 1.08
CA LEU A 57 3.51 0.70 1.33
C LEU A 57 4.27 0.50 0.02
N THR A 58 5.40 1.20 -0.05
CA THR A 58 6.68 0.73 -0.57
C THR A 58 6.57 0.04 -1.92
N TYR A 59 6.90 0.78 -2.97
CA TYR A 59 7.62 0.20 -4.09
C TYR A 59 8.78 -0.60 -3.48
N GLU A 60 8.58 -1.89 -3.24
CA GLU A 60 9.70 -2.81 -3.11
C GLU A 60 10.31 -2.75 -4.51
N GLU A 61 11.40 -1.97 -4.63
CA GLU A 61 12.26 -2.00 -5.80
C GLU A 61 12.63 -3.47 -6.01
N ASP A 62 12.04 -4.06 -7.04
CA ASP A 62 12.30 -5.41 -7.52
C ASP A 62 13.81 -5.49 -7.78
N ASP A 63 14.56 -6.07 -6.84
CA ASP A 63 15.99 -6.34 -6.95
C ASP A 63 16.14 -7.67 -7.70
N ASP A 64 15.69 -7.70 -8.96
CA ASP A 64 16.00 -8.74 -9.93
C ASP A 64 17.19 -8.30 -10.79
N PHE A 65 18.36 -8.20 -10.15
CA PHE A 65 19.63 -8.25 -10.86
C PHE A 65 19.82 -9.67 -11.45
N TYR A 66 19.41 -9.84 -12.70
CA TYR A 66 19.74 -11.02 -13.49
C TYR A 66 21.26 -11.13 -13.66
N ASP A 67 21.88 -12.05 -12.91
CA ASP A 67 23.27 -12.47 -13.14
C ASP A 67 23.30 -13.31 -14.43
N TYR A 68 23.42 -12.62 -15.56
CA TYR A 68 23.69 -13.21 -16.86
C TYR A 68 25.22 -13.35 -17.00
N ASP A 69 25.81 -14.39 -16.38
CA ASP A 69 27.12 -14.88 -16.78
C ASP A 69 26.97 -16.23 -17.50
N ASP A 70 26.61 -16.08 -18.77
CA ASP A 70 26.87 -17.01 -19.85
C ASP A 70 28.38 -16.98 -20.14
N ASP A 71 29.16 -17.87 -19.54
CA ASP A 71 30.38 -18.38 -20.19
C ASP A 71 30.55 -19.89 -19.93
N SER A 72 30.09 -20.64 -20.93
CA SER A 72 30.76 -21.81 -21.48
C SER A 72 31.18 -22.93 -20.52
N ALA A 73 30.47 -24.06 -20.64
CA ALA A 73 30.97 -25.37 -20.29
C ALA A 73 32.36 -25.64 -20.91
N VAL A 74 33.43 -25.36 -20.17
CA VAL A 74 34.74 -25.95 -20.41
C VAL A 74 34.66 -27.43 -20.06
N TYR A 75 34.47 -28.27 -21.09
CA TYR A 75 34.89 -29.67 -21.05
C TYR A 75 36.39 -29.69 -20.73
N HIS A 76 36.75 -29.75 -19.45
CA HIS A 76 38.04 -30.32 -19.07
C HIS A 76 37.97 -31.78 -19.46
N GLY A 77 38.45 -32.07 -20.68
CA GLY A 77 38.80 -33.41 -21.09
C GLY A 77 39.55 -34.05 -19.94
N ARG A 78 38.93 -35.06 -19.33
CA ARG A 78 39.64 -35.97 -18.46
C ARG A 78 40.65 -36.64 -19.38
N ASP A 79 41.88 -36.13 -19.40
CA ASP A 79 43.04 -36.87 -19.87
C ASP A 79 43.14 -38.12 -18.97
N ASP A 80 42.36 -39.14 -19.34
CA ASP A 80 42.47 -40.51 -18.91
C ASP A 80 43.75 -41.08 -19.52
N GLU A 81 44.89 -40.59 -19.04
CA GLU A 81 46.18 -41.22 -19.33
C GLU A 81 46.38 -42.38 -18.34
N SER A 82 45.62 -43.48 -18.52
CA SER A 82 46.09 -44.87 -18.36
C SER A 82 44.95 -45.89 -18.20
N VAL A 83 44.12 -46.07 -19.24
CA VAL A 83 43.56 -47.41 -19.51
C VAL A 83 44.50 -48.17 -20.45
N ARG A 84 45.53 -48.81 -19.88
CA ARG A 84 46.21 -49.91 -20.57
C ARG A 84 45.42 -51.19 -20.35
N TRP A 85 44.61 -51.57 -21.33
CA TRP A 85 44.14 -52.95 -21.50
C TRP A 85 45.21 -53.77 -22.22
N SER A 86 45.95 -54.60 -21.49
CA SER A 86 46.38 -55.97 -21.83
C SER A 86 47.27 -56.51 -20.72
#